data_AF-A0A919MPT4-F1
#
_entry.id   AF-A0A919MPT4-F1
#
_cell.length_a   1.000
_cell.length_b   1.000
_cell.length_c   1.000
_cell.angle_alpha   90.00
_cell.angle_beta   90.00
_cell.angle_gamma   90.00
#
_symmetry.space_group_name_H-M   'P 1'
#
loop_
_entity.id
_entity.type
_entity.pdbx_description
1 polymer ?
#
loop_
_entity_poly.entity_id
_entity_poly.type
_entity_poly.pdbx_seq_one_letter_code
_entity_poly.pdbx_strand_id
1 'polypeptide(L)'
;MTTTGVQEPRRTRVPVQDSPAPDVVPFGWEPGPDDLVDEAGDEVFFRFPTPDDPAPGTRRLLAMSLYAALLGLAGVGIGIRGMVSQIGGGVPGWYVPVLAFLGMVSVALSVGAFLSIHRRILPWLLLLGAAVPLIADIMLAVAY
;
A
#
# COMPACT_ATOMS: atom_id res chain seq x y z
N MET A 1 -17.38 -69.55 -6.32
CA MET A 1 -16.33 -68.51 -6.23
C MET A 1 -16.21 -67.91 -7.62
N THR A 2 -16.71 -66.69 -7.79
CA THR A 2 -16.83 -66.01 -9.10
C THR A 2 -16.15 -64.65 -8.92
N THR A 3 -14.97 -64.47 -9.52
CA THR A 3 -14.22 -63.21 -9.47
C THR A 3 -14.41 -62.48 -10.78
N THR A 4 -15.38 -61.58 -10.83
CA THR A 4 -15.57 -60.66 -11.97
C THR A 4 -14.59 -59.50 -11.80
N GLY A 5 -13.61 -59.42 -12.70
CA GLY A 5 -12.62 -58.34 -12.74
C GLY A 5 -13.28 -56.98 -13.00
N VAL A 6 -12.93 -56.01 -12.16
CA VAL A 6 -13.30 -54.60 -12.30
C VAL A 6 -12.54 -54.03 -13.51
N GLN A 7 -13.25 -53.64 -14.56
CA GLN A 7 -12.68 -52.87 -15.68
C GLN A 7 -12.48 -51.41 -15.23
N GLU A 8 -11.23 -50.96 -15.18
CA GLU A 8 -10.89 -49.54 -15.02
C GLU A 8 -11.37 -48.71 -16.22
N PRO A 9 -11.87 -47.48 -16.01
CA PRO A 9 -12.21 -46.58 -17.10
C PRO A 9 -10.93 -46.16 -17.84
N ARG A 10 -10.80 -46.62 -19.08
CA ARG A 10 -9.81 -46.17 -20.06
C ARG A 10 -9.82 -44.64 -20.12
N ARG A 11 -8.82 -43.97 -19.52
CA ARG A 11 -8.57 -42.53 -19.73
C ARG A 11 -8.28 -42.32 -21.22
N THR A 12 -9.27 -41.83 -21.95
CA THR A 12 -9.10 -41.30 -23.29
C THR A 12 -8.14 -40.12 -23.20
N ARG A 13 -6.90 -40.30 -23.69
CA ARG A 13 -5.96 -39.20 -23.90
C ARG A 13 -6.59 -38.28 -24.95
N VAL A 14 -7.08 -37.11 -24.52
CA VAL A 14 -7.51 -36.06 -25.42
C VAL A 14 -6.27 -35.62 -26.22
N PRO A 15 -6.27 -35.68 -27.56
CA PRO A 15 -5.21 -35.07 -28.33
C PRO A 15 -5.27 -33.56 -28.07
N VAL A 16 -4.14 -32.96 -27.66
CA VAL A 16 -3.96 -31.51 -27.70
C VAL A 16 -4.04 -31.14 -29.18
N GLN A 17 -5.25 -30.74 -29.59
CA GLN A 17 -5.53 -30.31 -30.94
C GLN A 17 -5.15 -28.84 -31.01
N ASP A 18 -4.18 -28.56 -31.87
CA ASP A 18 -3.66 -27.24 -32.21
C ASP A 18 -4.79 -26.23 -32.35
N SER A 19 -4.91 -25.37 -31.34
CA SER A 19 -5.79 -24.22 -31.43
C SER A 19 -5.15 -23.27 -32.43
N PRO A 20 -5.79 -22.93 -33.56
CA PRO A 20 -5.28 -21.87 -34.42
C PRO A 20 -5.39 -20.60 -33.59
N ALA A 21 -4.25 -20.12 -33.08
CA ALA A 21 -4.19 -18.81 -32.47
C ALA A 21 -4.76 -17.83 -33.50
N PRO A 22 -5.79 -17.04 -33.15
CA PRO A 22 -6.33 -16.07 -34.08
C PRO A 22 -5.22 -15.12 -34.50
N ASP A 23 -5.15 -14.88 -35.81
CA ASP A 23 -4.28 -13.90 -36.47
C ASP A 23 -4.03 -12.68 -35.57
N VAL A 24 -2.74 -12.44 -35.38
CA VAL A 24 -2.08 -11.25 -34.84
C VAL A 24 -3.00 -10.03 -34.85
N VAL A 25 -3.36 -9.53 -33.66
CA VAL A 25 -4.02 -8.24 -33.54
C VAL A 25 -3.02 -7.14 -33.91
N PRO A 26 -3.30 -6.25 -34.87
CA PRO A 26 -2.30 -5.34 -35.42
C PRO A 26 -2.28 -4.06 -34.60
N PHE A 27 -1.80 -4.11 -33.36
CA PHE A 27 -1.58 -2.90 -32.60
C PHE A 27 -0.14 -2.44 -32.82
N GLY A 28 0.03 -1.23 -33.37
CA GLY A 28 1.33 -0.64 -33.73
C GLY A 28 2.24 -0.26 -32.55
N TRP A 29 2.15 -0.99 -31.43
CA TRP A 29 3.06 -0.92 -30.29
C TRP A 29 3.81 -2.24 -30.06
N GLU A 30 3.57 -3.30 -30.84
CA GLU A 30 4.33 -4.54 -30.78
C GLU A 30 5.78 -4.35 -31.30
N PRO A 31 6.80 -4.63 -30.48
CA PRO A 31 8.20 -4.52 -30.90
C PRO A 31 8.47 -5.50 -32.05
N GLY A 32 9.07 -5.00 -33.13
CA GLY A 32 9.51 -5.83 -34.24
C GLY A 32 10.62 -6.78 -33.80
N PRO A 33 10.91 -7.84 -34.57
CA PRO A 33 12.08 -8.70 -34.31
C PRO A 33 13.41 -7.91 -34.30
N ASP A 34 13.41 -6.70 -34.85
CA ASP A 34 14.55 -5.78 -34.91
C ASP A 34 14.68 -4.87 -33.67
N ASP A 35 13.68 -4.83 -32.78
CA ASP A 35 13.72 -4.08 -31.52
C ASP A 35 14.42 -4.84 -30.38
N LEU A 36 14.87 -6.07 -30.63
CA LEU A 36 15.69 -6.88 -29.73
C LEU A 36 17.17 -6.45 -29.76
N VAL A 37 17.42 -5.14 -29.77
CA VAL A 37 18.77 -4.60 -29.58
C VAL A 37 19.21 -4.95 -28.16
N ASP A 38 20.36 -5.62 -28.07
CA ASP A 38 21.07 -6.04 -26.86
C ASP A 38 21.10 -4.94 -25.77
N GLU A 39 20.10 -4.92 -24.88
CA GLU A 39 20.24 -4.35 -23.53
C GLU A 39 20.68 -5.45 -22.56
N ALA A 40 21.85 -6.03 -22.84
CA ALA A 40 22.67 -6.66 -21.83
C ALA A 40 23.20 -5.55 -20.89
N GLY A 41 22.41 -5.14 -19.89
CA GLY A 41 22.81 -3.99 -19.07
C GLY A 41 22.12 -3.74 -17.73
N ASP A 42 20.91 -4.24 -17.49
CA ASP A 42 20.32 -4.18 -16.14
C ASP A 42 19.29 -5.31 -16.02
N GLU A 43 19.69 -6.42 -15.41
CA GLU A 43 18.78 -7.49 -15.03
C GLU A 43 17.84 -6.93 -13.96
N VAL A 44 16.75 -6.27 -14.39
CA VAL A 44 15.63 -5.93 -13.51
C VAL A 44 15.00 -7.26 -13.08
N PHE A 45 15.54 -7.83 -11.99
CA PHE A 45 15.01 -9.02 -11.35
C PHE A 45 13.61 -8.73 -10.80
N PHE A 46 12.60 -8.84 -11.66
CA PHE A 46 11.22 -8.97 -11.25
C PHE A 46 11.05 -10.34 -10.56
N ARG A 47 11.34 -10.40 -9.27
CA ARG A 47 11.01 -11.57 -8.45
C ARG A 47 9.50 -11.60 -8.25
N PHE A 48 8.84 -12.55 -8.91
CA PHE A 48 7.45 -12.88 -8.59
C PHE A 48 7.37 -13.41 -7.15
N PRO A 49 6.35 -12.99 -6.37
CA PRO A 49 6.15 -13.46 -5.01
C PRO A 49 6.13 -14.99 -4.99
N THR A 50 7.16 -15.58 -4.36
CA THR A 50 7.21 -17.03 -4.15
C THR A 50 6.24 -17.37 -3.01
N PRO A 51 5.53 -18.51 -3.01
CA PRO A 51 4.60 -18.88 -1.93
C PRO A 51 5.21 -18.86 -0.52
N ASP A 52 6.54 -18.96 -0.43
CA ASP A 52 7.33 -18.90 0.81
C ASP A 52 7.79 -17.49 1.20
N ASP A 53 7.50 -16.45 0.40
CA ASP A 53 7.77 -15.08 0.83
C ASP A 53 6.79 -14.74 1.97
N PRO A 54 7.29 -14.35 3.16
CA PRO A 54 6.42 -14.10 4.30
C PRO A 54 5.51 -12.93 3.98
N ALA A 55 4.24 -13.23 3.65
CA ALA A 55 3.24 -12.22 3.40
C ALA A 55 3.20 -11.25 4.60
N PRO A 56 3.16 -9.92 4.36
CA PRO A 56 3.03 -8.96 5.44
C PRO A 56 1.77 -9.31 6.24
N GLY A 57 1.97 -9.78 7.47
CA GLY A 57 0.89 -10.41 8.23
C GLY A 57 -0.31 -9.48 8.36
N THR A 58 -1.50 -9.96 7.97
CA THR A 58 -2.75 -9.18 7.95
C THR A 58 -3.04 -8.45 9.27
N ARG A 59 -2.65 -9.06 10.40
CA ARG A 59 -2.76 -8.44 11.74
C ARG A 59 -1.91 -7.17 11.88
N ARG A 60 -0.70 -7.14 11.29
CA ARG A 60 0.20 -5.98 11.33
C ARG A 60 -0.34 -4.83 10.48
N LEU A 61 -0.86 -5.14 9.30
CA LEU A 61 -1.53 -4.17 8.43
C LEU A 61 -2.76 -3.56 9.12
N LEU A 62 -3.60 -4.38 9.75
CA LEU A 62 -4.77 -3.92 10.49
C LEU A 62 -4.41 -3.04 11.69
N ALA A 63 -3.37 -3.39 12.44
CA ALA A 63 -2.90 -2.57 13.56
C ALA A 63 -2.38 -1.20 13.08
N MET A 64 -1.62 -1.17 11.98
CA MET A 64 -1.09 0.06 11.41
C MET A 64 -2.20 0.94 10.82
N SER A 65 -3.16 0.36 10.10
CA SER A 65 -4.28 1.11 9.55
C SER A 65 -5.17 1.68 10.66
N LEU A 66 -5.42 0.91 11.72
CA LEU A 66 -6.16 1.40 12.88
C LEU A 66 -5.43 2.56 13.55
N TYR A 67 -4.12 2.46 13.74
CA TYR A 67 -3.32 3.53 14.33
C TYR A 67 -3.32 4.79 13.45
N ALA A 68 -3.09 4.63 12.14
CA ALA A 68 -3.14 5.73 11.19
C ALA A 68 -4.53 6.38 11.14
N ALA A 69 -5.61 5.59 11.23
CA ALA A 69 -6.98 6.10 11.29
C ALA A 69 -7.21 6.92 12.57
N LEU A 70 -6.69 6.48 13.72
CA LEU A 70 -6.77 7.25 14.97
C LEU A 70 -6.01 8.57 14.86
N LEU A 71 -4.81 8.58 14.28
CA LEU A 71 -4.07 9.81 14.02
C LEU A 71 -4.83 10.74 13.07
N GLY A 72 -5.40 10.21 11.99
CA GLY A 72 -6.22 10.97 11.05
C GLY A 72 -7.45 11.59 11.72
N LEU A 73 -8.19 10.81 12.52
CA LEU A 73 -9.34 11.30 13.28
C LEU A 73 -8.96 12.39 14.28
N ALA A 74 -7.84 12.23 14.98
CA ALA A 74 -7.34 13.25 15.88
C ALA A 74 -6.96 14.54 15.12
N GLY A 75 -6.29 14.42 13.98
CA GLY A 75 -5.97 15.55 13.09
C GLY A 75 -7.21 16.31 12.61
N VAL A 76 -8.27 15.58 12.23
CA VAL A 76 -9.57 16.18 11.87
C VAL A 76 -10.16 16.95 13.04
N GLY A 77 -10.14 16.37 14.25
CA GLY A 77 -10.63 17.04 15.46
C GLY A 77 -9.88 18.35 15.75
N ILE A 78 -8.55 18.34 15.60
CA ILE A 78 -7.69 19.53 15.73
C ILE A 78 -8.06 20.58 14.68
N GLY A 79 -8.24 20.18 13.42
CA GLY A 79 -8.63 21.09 12.35
C GLY A 79 -9.97 21.78 12.62
N ILE A 80 -10.96 21.01 13.09
CA ILE A 80 -12.27 21.56 13.50
C ILE A 80 -12.10 22.53 14.67
N ARG A 81 -11.36 22.15 15.71
CA ARG A 81 -11.08 23.02 16.87
C ARG A 81 -10.38 24.30 16.46
N GLY A 82 -9.40 24.21 15.55
CA GLY A 82 -8.68 25.36 15.02
C GLY A 82 -9.57 26.31 14.23
N MET A 83 -10.50 25.76 13.43
CA MET A 83 -11.48 26.57 12.71
C MET A 83 -12.45 27.29 13.66
N VAL A 84 -12.92 26.61 14.70
CA VAL A 84 -13.78 27.22 15.75
C VAL A 84 -13.04 28.34 16.47
N SER A 85 -11.78 28.12 16.85
CA SER A 85 -10.96 29.13 17.53
C SER A 85 -10.77 30.36 16.62
N GLN A 86 -10.50 30.17 15.33
CA GLN A 86 -10.32 31.27 14.37
C GLN A 86 -11.58 32.15 14.22
N ILE A 87 -12.77 31.55 14.22
CA ILE A 87 -14.05 32.28 14.18
C ILE A 87 -14.30 33.05 15.49
N GLY A 88 -13.83 32.52 16.62
CA GLY A 88 -13.95 33.16 17.93
C GLY A 88 -13.10 34.44 18.11
N GLY A 89 -12.23 34.78 17.16
CA GLY A 89 -11.49 36.05 17.13
C GLY A 89 -10.36 36.18 18.14
N GLY A 90 -10.01 35.11 18.86
CA GLY A 90 -8.98 35.12 19.91
C GLY A 90 -7.59 34.63 19.49
N VAL A 91 -7.40 34.27 18.22
CA VAL A 91 -6.24 33.47 17.78
C VAL A 91 -5.25 34.27 16.93
N PRO A 92 -3.95 34.17 17.21
CA PRO A 92 -2.93 34.75 16.37
C PRO A 92 -2.94 34.19 14.94
N GLY A 93 -2.68 35.03 13.93
CA GLY A 93 -2.70 34.61 12.52
C GLY A 93 -1.67 33.54 12.13
N TRP A 94 -0.67 33.27 12.98
CA TRP A 94 0.31 32.19 12.80
C TRP A 94 -0.20 30.82 13.25
N TYR A 95 -1.30 30.76 14.00
CA TYR A 95 -1.81 29.53 14.58
C TYR A 95 -2.25 28.52 13.51
N VAL A 96 -3.05 28.95 12.54
CA VAL A 96 -3.54 28.11 11.44
C VAL A 96 -2.40 27.53 10.58
N PRO A 97 -1.42 28.34 10.10
CA PRO A 97 -0.32 27.77 9.32
C PRO A 97 0.58 26.82 10.12
N VAL A 98 0.77 27.05 11.43
CA VAL A 98 1.52 26.11 12.30
C VAL A 98 0.76 24.80 12.46
N LEU A 99 -0.54 24.84 12.75
CA LEU A 99 -1.38 23.63 12.82
C LEU A 99 -1.35 22.84 11.50
N ALA A 100 -1.46 23.55 10.37
CA ALA A 100 -1.41 22.91 9.06
C ALA A 100 -0.06 22.24 8.81
N PHE A 101 1.05 22.88 9.22
CA PHE A 101 2.39 22.35 9.04
C PHE A 101 2.63 21.08 9.88
N LEU A 102 2.30 21.12 11.17
CA LEU A 102 2.43 19.95 12.07
C LEU A 102 1.54 18.80 11.61
N GLY A 103 0.29 19.10 11.21
CA GLY A 103 -0.61 18.13 10.61
C GLY A 103 -0.02 17.48 9.34
N MET A 104 0.54 18.28 8.43
CA MET A 104 1.23 17.77 7.24
C MET A 104 2.41 16.85 7.59
N VAL A 105 3.23 17.22 8.59
CA VAL A 105 4.35 16.38 9.04
C VAL A 105 3.86 15.05 9.59
N SER A 106 2.77 15.04 10.38
CA SER A 106 2.15 13.81 10.89
C SER A 106 1.65 12.91 9.77
N VAL A 107 0.99 13.50 8.76
CA VAL A 107 0.52 12.78 7.57
C VAL A 107 1.69 12.21 6.78
N ALA A 108 2.74 12.99 6.55
CA ALA A 108 3.93 12.54 5.82
C ALA A 108 4.62 11.35 6.51
N LEU A 109 4.73 11.40 7.84
CA LEU A 109 5.26 10.29 8.66
C LEU A 109 4.36 9.04 8.57
N SER A 110 3.04 9.23 8.60
CA SER A 110 2.08 8.13 8.41
C SER A 110 2.20 7.49 7.03
N VAL A 111 2.31 8.28 5.96
CA VAL A 111 2.53 7.79 4.59
C VAL A 111 3.87 7.06 4.48
N GLY A 112 4.93 7.62 5.07
CA GLY A 112 6.26 6.98 5.13
C GLY A 112 6.22 5.62 5.83
N ALA A 113 5.36 5.47 6.85
CA ALA A 113 5.16 4.18 7.52
C ALA A 113 4.59 3.13 6.56
N PHE A 114 3.60 3.47 5.73
CA PHE A 114 3.07 2.55 4.73
C PHE A 114 4.08 2.23 3.62
N LEU A 115 4.86 3.21 3.16
CA LEU A 115 5.94 2.98 2.19
C LEU A 115 7.01 2.02 2.73
N SER A 116 7.24 2.04 4.05
CA SER A 116 8.22 1.17 4.73
C SER A 116 7.69 -0.22 5.10
N ILE A 117 6.57 -0.69 4.50
CA ILE A 117 5.91 -1.95 4.88
C ILE A 117 6.83 -3.18 4.83
N HIS A 118 7.77 -3.18 3.88
CA HIS A 118 8.76 -4.25 3.69
C HIS A 118 9.83 -4.30 4.78
N ARG A 119 9.97 -3.25 5.60
CA ARG A 119 10.94 -3.17 6.70
C ARG A 119 10.26 -3.58 8.02
N ARG A 120 10.96 -4.34 8.86
CA ARG A 120 10.40 -4.92 10.11
C ARG A 120 10.11 -3.88 11.22
N ILE A 121 10.92 -2.82 11.33
CA ILE A 121 10.86 -1.86 12.46
C ILE A 121 10.55 -0.42 12.02
N LEU A 122 11.08 0.03 10.87
CA LEU A 122 10.87 1.38 10.33
C LEU A 122 9.42 1.89 10.33
N PRO A 123 8.40 1.12 9.91
CA PRO A 123 7.03 1.64 9.87
C PRO A 123 6.47 1.97 11.26
N TRP A 124 6.90 1.26 12.31
CA TRP A 124 6.48 1.56 13.68
C TRP A 124 7.14 2.82 14.23
N LEU A 125 8.41 3.05 13.90
CA LEU A 125 9.11 4.29 14.29
C LEU A 125 8.50 5.51 13.62
N LEU A 126 8.06 5.38 12.37
CA LEU A 126 7.40 6.47 11.64
C LEU A 126 6.00 6.76 12.21
N LEU A 127 5.22 5.73 12.58
CA LEU A 127 3.93 5.91 13.25
C LEU A 127 4.08 6.54 14.65
N LEU A 128 5.05 6.08 15.44
CA LEU A 128 5.36 6.70 16.74
C LEU A 128 5.86 8.14 16.57
N GLY A 129 6.67 8.39 15.53
CA GLY A 129 7.12 9.72 15.17
C GLY A 129 5.97 10.65 14.79
N ALA A 130 4.95 10.14 14.07
CA ALA A 130 3.78 10.92 13.65
C ALA A 130 2.92 11.42 14.83
N ALA A 131 2.96 10.71 15.96
CA ALA A 131 2.26 11.14 17.16
C ALA A 131 2.85 12.42 17.77
N VAL A 132 4.18 12.65 17.65
CA VAL A 132 4.85 13.81 18.24
C VAL A 132 4.32 15.15 17.70
N PRO A 133 4.32 15.42 16.38
CA PRO A 133 3.76 16.65 15.84
C PRO A 133 2.26 16.76 16.11
N LEU A 134 1.54 15.63 16.12
CA LEU A 134 0.10 15.63 16.42
C LEU A 134 -0.20 15.98 17.88
N ILE A 135 0.62 15.54 18.84
CA ILE A 135 0.50 15.93 20.25
C ILE A 135 0.78 17.43 20.40
N ALA A 136 1.77 17.96 19.69
CA ALA A 136 2.05 19.39 19.70
C ALA A 136 0.87 20.21 19.15
N ASP A 137 0.21 19.72 18.09
CA ASP A 137 -1.02 20.32 17.57
C ASP A 137 -2.18 20.28 18.59
N ILE A 138 -2.37 19.15 19.29
CA ILE A 138 -3.39 19.04 20.33
C ILE A 138 -3.12 20.06 21.44
N MET A 139 -1.87 20.17 21.91
CA MET A 139 -1.49 21.13 22.94
C MET A 139 -1.77 22.56 22.49
N LEU A 140 -1.44 22.89 21.23
CA LEU A 140 -1.70 24.20 20.67
C LEU A 140 -3.22 24.46 20.58
N ALA A 141 -4.00 23.49 20.12
CA ALA A 141 -5.44 23.61 19.99
C ALA A 141 -6.23 23.65 21.31
N VAL A 142 -5.61 23.21 22.42
CA VAL A 142 -6.15 23.34 23.77
C VAL A 142 -5.75 24.67 24.41
N ALA A 143 -4.57 25.19 24.09
CA ALA A 143 -4.06 26.45 24.62
C ALA A 143 -4.79 27.70 24.07
N TYR A 144 -5.42 27.57 22.89
CA TYR A 144 -6.16 28.63 22.18
C TYR A 144 -7.61 28.21 21.88
#